data_AF-A0AA96ZXW0-F1
#
_entry.id   AF-A0AA96ZXW0-F1
#
_cell.length_a   1.000
_cell.length_b   1.000
_cell.length_c   1.000
_cell.angle_alpha   90.00
_cell.angle_beta   90.00
_cell.angle_gamma   90.00
#
_symmetry.space_group_name_H-M   'P 1'
#
loop_
_entity.id
_entity.type
_entity.pdbx_description
1 polymer ?
#
loop_
_entity_poly.entity_id
_entity_poly.type
_entity_poly.pdbx_seq_one_letter_code
_entity_poly.pdbx_strand_id
1 'polypeptide(L)'
;MNSKRKLPTLSKRRKTLLNSPKNSGTEKFLSELSDLPNVGKVLERNLRQAGIETPEQLKRAGAKEAFLRIRLHADPDACLHMLYGIQGAIDGVPDKLLPDDIRQQLKAFYKTL
;
A
#
# COMPACT_ATOMS: atom_id res chain seq x y z
N MET A 1 43.29 -56.59 9.92
CA MET A 1 42.74 -56.05 8.66
C MET A 1 41.22 -56.00 8.77
N ASN A 2 40.62 -54.85 8.41
CA ASN A 2 39.20 -54.58 8.21
C ASN A 2 38.21 -54.88 9.36
N SER A 3 37.50 -53.85 9.84
CA SER A 3 36.13 -53.65 9.35
C SER A 3 35.57 -52.30 9.80
N LYS A 4 34.99 -51.60 8.83
CA LYS A 4 34.46 -50.24 8.91
C LYS A 4 33.25 -50.20 9.84
N ARG A 5 33.24 -49.31 10.85
CA ARG A 5 32.03 -48.97 11.61
C ARG A 5 31.12 -48.11 10.72
N LYS A 6 30.01 -48.69 10.26
CA LYS A 6 28.90 -47.98 9.62
C LYS A 6 28.10 -47.23 10.69
N LEU A 7 27.80 -45.95 10.43
CA LEU A 7 26.77 -45.19 11.16
C LEU A 7 25.39 -45.60 10.63
N PRO A 8 24.44 -46.02 11.47
CA PRO A 8 23.04 -46.16 11.06
C PRO A 8 22.28 -44.82 11.17
N THR A 9 21.41 -44.61 10.19
CA THR A 9 20.61 -43.41 9.93
C THR A 9 19.25 -43.40 10.63
N LEU A 10 18.78 -42.18 10.91
CA LEU A 10 17.41 -41.65 11.06
C LEU A 10 16.26 -42.60 11.46
N SER A 11 15.60 -42.31 12.60
CA SER A 11 14.17 -41.93 12.66
C SER A 11 13.54 -42.07 14.08
N LYS A 12 12.89 -40.98 14.52
CA LYS A 12 11.72 -40.89 15.44
C LYS A 12 11.83 -41.35 16.91
N ARG A 13 11.72 -40.37 17.84
CA ARG A 13 10.59 -40.16 18.79
C ARG A 13 10.91 -38.98 19.74
N ARG A 14 10.20 -37.85 19.62
CA ARG A 14 9.02 -37.40 20.42
C ARG A 14 9.31 -37.02 21.88
N LYS A 15 9.19 -35.71 22.18
CA LYS A 15 8.52 -35.08 23.34
C LYS A 15 8.51 -33.55 23.09
N THR A 16 7.38 -32.97 22.65
CA THR A 16 6.46 -32.13 23.46
C THR A 16 7.20 -30.97 24.14
N LEU A 17 6.99 -29.69 23.84
CA LEU A 17 5.75 -28.90 23.90
C LEU A 17 6.00 -27.55 23.19
N LEU A 18 5.11 -27.15 22.27
CA LEU A 18 4.71 -25.75 22.01
C LEU A 18 3.56 -25.80 20.99
N ASN A 19 2.43 -26.34 21.42
CA ASN A 19 1.16 -25.98 20.83
C ASN A 19 0.83 -24.59 21.38
N SER A 20 1.05 -23.55 20.58
CA SER A 20 0.31 -22.29 20.75
C SER A 20 -0.86 -22.33 19.78
N PRO A 21 -2.11 -22.12 20.22
CA PRO A 21 -3.21 -21.91 19.29
C PRO A 21 -2.93 -20.59 18.56
N LYS A 22 -2.68 -20.63 17.24
CA LYS A 22 -2.75 -19.42 16.42
C LYS A 22 -4.22 -19.05 16.31
N ASN A 23 -4.66 -18.28 17.29
CA ASN A 23 -5.99 -17.74 17.38
C ASN A 23 -6.25 -16.80 16.19
N SER A 24 -7.46 -16.95 15.65
CA SER A 24 -8.16 -16.14 14.66
C SER A 24 -7.93 -14.62 14.70
N GLY A 25 -7.80 -14.00 13.52
CA GLY A 25 -8.03 -12.56 13.33
C GLY A 25 -7.15 -11.93 12.26
N THR A 26 -7.58 -12.00 10.99
CA THR A 26 -7.16 -11.14 9.86
C THR A 26 -5.69 -10.70 9.82
N GLU A 27 -4.83 -11.48 9.16
CA GLU A 27 -3.59 -10.93 8.61
C GLU A 27 -3.97 -9.89 7.55
N LYS A 28 -3.95 -8.61 7.96
CA LYS A 28 -4.10 -7.49 7.04
C LYS A 28 -2.83 -7.44 6.21
N PHE A 29 -2.87 -8.01 5.00
CA PHE A 29 -1.80 -7.85 4.02
C PHE A 29 -1.49 -6.36 3.90
N LEU A 30 -0.27 -5.96 4.27
CA LEU A 30 0.23 -4.60 4.04
C LEU A 30 0.39 -4.45 2.53
N SER A 31 -0.58 -3.84 1.87
CA SER A 31 -0.47 -3.42 0.48
C SER A 31 0.52 -2.27 0.39
N GLU A 32 1.39 -2.28 -0.62
CA GLU A 32 2.24 -1.13 -0.93
C GLU A 32 1.44 -0.06 -1.67
N LEU A 33 1.97 1.18 -1.69
CA LEU A 33 1.36 2.25 -2.49
C LEU A 33 1.27 1.88 -3.96
N SER A 34 2.30 1.22 -4.51
CA SER A 34 2.35 0.76 -5.90
C SER A 34 1.30 -0.31 -6.24
N ASP A 35 0.70 -0.96 -5.24
CA ASP A 35 -0.34 -1.97 -5.47
C ASP A 35 -1.73 -1.33 -5.63
N LEU A 36 -1.86 -0.04 -5.29
CA LEU A 36 -3.11 0.69 -5.42
C LEU A 36 -3.40 1.05 -6.89
N PRO A 37 -4.67 1.08 -7.30
CA PRO A 37 -5.01 1.55 -8.64
C PRO A 37 -4.56 3.00 -8.83
N ASN A 38 -4.11 3.31 -10.05
CA ASN A 38 -3.63 4.64 -10.46
C ASN A 38 -2.31 5.09 -9.81
N VAL A 39 -1.71 4.31 -8.91
CA VAL A 39 -0.42 4.64 -8.30
C VAL A 39 0.72 4.02 -9.10
N GLY A 40 1.12 4.72 -10.16
CA GLY A 40 2.36 4.42 -10.87
C GLY A 40 3.60 4.99 -10.16
N LYS A 41 4.79 4.66 -10.66
CA LYS A 41 6.10 5.08 -10.09
C LYS A 41 6.20 6.56 -9.73
N VAL A 42 5.61 7.44 -10.57
CA VAL A 42 5.64 8.89 -10.35
C VAL A 42 4.78 9.29 -9.15
N LEU A 43 3.53 8.80 -9.08
CA LEU A 43 2.63 9.13 -7.99
C LEU A 43 3.14 8.53 -6.67
N GLU A 44 3.65 7.30 -6.70
CA GLU A 44 4.28 6.69 -5.51
C GLU A 44 5.44 7.55 -4.98
N ARG A 45 6.39 7.92 -5.85
CA ARG A 45 7.52 8.77 -5.46
C ARG A 45 7.04 10.09 -4.86
N ASN A 46 6.07 10.74 -5.51
CA ASN A 46 5.54 12.02 -5.05
C ASN A 46 4.83 11.88 -3.69
N LEU A 47 4.09 10.79 -3.46
CA LEU A 47 3.46 10.51 -2.16
C LEU A 47 4.51 10.33 -1.05
N ARG A 48 5.56 9.55 -1.31
CA ARG A 48 6.65 9.36 -0.34
C ARG A 48 7.38 10.67 -0.03
N GLN A 49 7.69 11.47 -1.05
CA GLN A 49 8.26 12.82 -0.87
C GLN A 49 7.32 13.76 -0.09
N ALA A 50 6.01 13.58 -0.21
CA ALA A 50 4.98 14.28 0.55
C ALA A 50 4.78 13.70 1.99
N GLY A 51 5.60 12.74 2.41
CA GLY A 51 5.53 12.11 3.73
C GLY A 51 4.40 11.08 3.88
N ILE A 52 3.90 10.54 2.77
CA ILE A 52 2.88 9.48 2.72
C ILE A 52 3.53 8.20 2.22
N GLU A 53 3.80 7.29 3.14
CA GLU A 53 4.54 6.05 2.91
C GLU A 53 3.65 4.81 2.76
N THR A 54 2.39 4.86 3.22
CA THR A 54 1.50 3.69 3.20
C THR A 54 0.09 4.02 2.71
N PRO A 55 -0.65 3.02 2.16
CA PRO A 55 -2.06 3.20 1.80
C PRO A 55 -2.95 3.69 2.95
N GLU A 56 -2.71 3.27 4.19
CA GLU A 56 -3.43 3.79 5.34
C GLU A 56 -3.13 5.26 5.61
N GLN A 57 -1.89 5.70 5.43
CA GLN A 57 -1.55 7.12 5.54
C GLN A 57 -2.25 7.92 4.44
N LEU A 58 -2.27 7.41 3.20
CA LEU A 58 -2.98 8.03 2.09
C LEU A 58 -4.47 8.16 2.38
N LYS A 59 -5.10 7.08 2.86
CA LYS A 59 -6.52 7.07 3.23
C LYS A 59 -6.84 8.03 4.39
N ARG A 60 -5.95 8.12 5.39
CA ARG A 60 -6.11 9.06 6.51
C ARG A 60 -5.94 10.51 6.08
N ALA A 61 -5.00 10.80 5.19
CA ALA A 61 -4.80 12.16 4.67
C ALA A 61 -5.98 12.58 3.77
N GLY A 62 -6.47 11.66 2.92
CA GLY A 62 -7.46 11.97 1.91
C GLY A 62 -6.85 12.63 0.67
N ALA A 63 -7.60 12.67 -0.42
CA ALA A 63 -7.06 13.08 -1.71
C ALA A 63 -6.61 14.54 -1.77
N LYS A 64 -7.39 15.47 -1.20
CA LYS A 64 -7.09 16.90 -1.23
C LYS A 64 -5.81 17.24 -0.46
N GLU A 65 -5.66 16.71 0.75
CA GLU A 65 -4.48 16.96 1.58
C GLU A 65 -3.24 16.31 0.99
N ALA A 66 -3.32 15.04 0.57
CA ALA A 66 -2.20 14.37 -0.10
C ALA A 66 -1.73 15.15 -1.33
N PHE A 67 -2.67 15.67 -2.12
CA PHE A 67 -2.38 16.48 -3.29
C PHE A 67 -1.71 17.82 -2.96
N LEU A 68 -2.16 18.52 -1.92
CA LEU A 68 -1.51 19.75 -1.45
C LEU A 68 -0.07 19.51 -0.99
N ARG A 69 0.17 18.42 -0.25
CA ARG A 69 1.53 18.05 0.18
C ARG A 69 2.41 17.70 -1.01
N ILE A 70 1.87 17.01 -2.02
CA ILE A 70 2.61 16.76 -3.27
C ILE A 70 2.98 18.08 -3.93
N ARG A 71 2.05 19.03 -4.08
CA ARG A 71 2.35 20.35 -4.67
C ARG A 71 3.42 21.11 -3.89
N LEU A 72 3.41 21.00 -2.57
CA LEU A 72 4.35 21.71 -1.72
C LEU A 72 5.75 21.08 -1.73
N HIS A 73 5.85 19.75 -1.79
CA HIS A 73 7.10 19.04 -1.48
C HIS A 73 7.70 18.24 -2.64
N ALA A 74 6.94 17.94 -3.68
CA ALA A 74 7.36 17.00 -4.73
C ALA A 74 7.14 17.52 -6.16
N ASP A 75 5.98 18.11 -6.42
CA ASP A 75 5.55 18.49 -7.77
C ASP A 75 4.58 19.69 -7.73
N PRO A 76 5.10 20.94 -7.72
CA PRO A 76 4.29 22.16 -7.70
C PRO A 76 3.27 22.27 -8.84
N ASP A 77 3.55 21.60 -9.96
CA ASP A 77 2.74 21.62 -11.18
C ASP A 77 1.81 20.38 -11.28
N ALA A 78 1.67 19.62 -10.20
CA ALA A 78 0.78 18.45 -10.16
C ALA A 78 -0.62 18.80 -10.66
N CYS A 79 -1.12 18.00 -11.60
CA CYS A 79 -2.32 18.31 -12.35
C CYS A 79 -3.58 17.65 -11.77
N LEU A 80 -4.75 18.08 -12.24
CA LEU A 80 -6.06 17.54 -11.84
C LEU A 80 -6.18 16.01 -12.00
N HIS A 81 -5.54 15.42 -13.02
CA HIS A 81 -5.56 13.97 -13.21
C HIS A 81 -4.83 13.23 -12.07
N MET A 82 -3.77 13.81 -11.52
CA MET A 82 -3.11 13.24 -10.35
C MET A 82 -4.04 13.25 -9.13
N LEU A 83 -4.78 14.34 -8.92
CA LEU A 83 -5.79 14.42 -7.84
C LEU A 83 -6.87 13.34 -7.98
N TYR A 84 -7.36 13.07 -9.20
CA TYR A 84 -8.27 11.95 -9.46
C TYR A 84 -7.62 10.59 -9.21
N GLY A 85 -6.37 10.40 -9.65
CA GLY A 85 -5.62 9.18 -9.41
C GLY A 85 -5.48 8.87 -7.92
N ILE A 86 -5.22 9.89 -7.09
CA ILE A 86 -5.16 9.76 -5.63
C ILE A 86 -6.50 9.32 -5.07
N GLN A 87 -7.61 9.95 -5.48
CA GLN A 87 -8.94 9.55 -5.00
C GLN A 87 -9.29 8.12 -5.42
N GLY A 88 -9.00 7.74 -6.67
CA GLY A 88 -9.19 6.37 -7.14
C GLY A 88 -8.36 5.36 -6.35
N ALA A 89 -7.12 5.71 -5.99
CA ALA A 89 -6.28 4.88 -5.13
C ALA A 89 -6.89 4.67 -3.73
N ILE A 90 -7.49 5.72 -3.15
CA ILE A 90 -8.16 5.67 -1.84
C ILE A 90 -9.43 4.82 -1.89
N ASP A 91 -10.21 4.96 -2.97
CA ASP A 91 -11.48 4.25 -3.18
C ASP A 91 -11.27 2.82 -3.70
N GLY A 92 -10.04 2.46 -4.10
CA GLY A 92 -9.72 1.15 -4.65
C GLY A 92 -10.27 0.92 -6.06
N VAL A 93 -10.47 1.99 -6.84
CA VAL A 93 -10.99 1.91 -8.21
C VAL A 93 -10.12 2.67 -9.22
N PRO A 94 -10.10 2.26 -10.51
CA PRO A 94 -9.56 3.10 -11.57
C PRO A 94 -10.21 4.49 -11.55
N ASP A 95 -9.42 5.54 -11.74
CA ASP A 95 -9.87 6.93 -11.68
C ASP A 95 -11.07 7.20 -12.62
N LYS A 96 -11.12 6.58 -13.80
CA LYS A 96 -12.23 6.61 -14.77
C LYS A 96 -13.55 6.03 -14.25
N LEU A 97 -13.57 5.37 -13.09
CA LEU A 97 -14.77 4.83 -12.44
C LEU A 97 -15.20 5.65 -11.20
N LEU A 98 -14.47 6.72 -10.85
CA LEU A 98 -14.93 7.67 -9.83
C LEU A 98 -16.34 8.22 -10.17
N PRO A 99 -17.23 8.32 -9.17
CA PRO A 99 -18.51 8.99 -9.31
C PRO A 99 -18.37 10.44 -9.79
N ASP A 100 -19.32 10.90 -10.60
CA ASP A 100 -19.26 12.23 -11.22
C ASP A 100 -19.31 13.37 -10.20
N ASP A 101 -20.06 13.20 -9.12
CA ASP A 101 -20.13 14.16 -8.01
C ASP A 101 -18.76 14.32 -7.33
N ILE A 102 -18.04 13.22 -7.10
CA ILE A 102 -16.68 13.23 -6.56
C ILE A 102 -15.72 13.94 -7.53
N ARG A 103 -15.78 13.64 -8.84
CA ARG A 103 -14.96 14.36 -9.84
C ARG A 103 -15.23 15.85 -9.82
N GLN A 104 -16.50 16.25 -9.76
CA GLN A 104 -16.89 17.67 -9.73
C GLN A 104 -16.38 18.36 -8.49
N GLN A 105 -16.47 17.72 -7.31
CA GLN A 105 -15.93 18.26 -6.05
C GLN A 105 -14.41 18.44 -6.11
N LEU A 106 -13.68 17.45 -6.66
CA LEU A 106 -12.22 17.52 -6.81
C LEU A 106 -11.79 18.56 -7.84
N LYS A 107 -12.53 18.68 -8.96
CA LYS A 107 -12.32 19.72 -9.98
C LYS A 107 -12.58 21.11 -9.43
N ALA A 108 -13.64 21.28 -8.64
CA ALA A 108 -13.95 22.55 -7.98
C ALA A 108 -12.84 22.92 -6.99
N PHE A 109 -12.38 21.98 -6.17
CA PHE A 109 -11.22 22.18 -5.29
C PHE A 109 -9.96 22.56 -6.06
N TYR A 110 -9.62 21.85 -7.14
CA TYR A 110 -8.42 22.17 -7.93
C TYR A 110 -8.45 23.58 -8.51
N LYS A 111 -9.63 24.09 -8.87
CA LYS A 111 -9.79 25.47 -9.38
C LYS A 111 -9.57 26.56 -8.33
N THR A 112 -9.52 26.22 -7.04
CA THR A 112 -9.23 27.20 -5.97
C THR A 112 -7.76 27.24 -5.58
N LEU A 113 -6.91 26.41 -6.19
CA LEU A 113 -5.46 26.33 -5.94
C LEU A 113 -4.69 27.23 -6.90
#